data_AF-A0A1C6C499-F1
#
_entry.id   AF-A0A1C6C499-F1
#
_cell.length_a   1.000
_cell.length_b   1.000
_cell.length_c   1.000
_cell.angle_alpha   90.00
_cell.angle_beta   90.00
_cell.angle_gamma   90.00
#
_symmetry.space_group_name_H-M   'P 1'
#
loop_
_entity.id
_entity.type
_entity.pdbx_description
1 polymer ?
#
loop_
_entity_poly.entity_id
_entity_poly.type
_entity_poly.pdbx_seq_one_letter_code
_entity_poly.pdbx_strand_id
1 'polypeptide(L)'
;MKRVLYTIIQCIWGLLQTFIGLAFFIKYRKCEHKVYRCCIDTKWDLKGVIMKKILCLVMCVFLVIGLSACGGDSGGDISKVKTHDVDSEIYSADDINSAVDTIEKEFDANWNGCTLTEIYYAGDDYCTDFQEFADRNNADEVIVLLSSFDVDSSGGDGSLNPNSTYNNWNWILVRTKGGKWQHIDHGY
;
A
#
# COMPACT_ATOMS: atom_id res chain seq x y z
N MET A 1 -23.91 14.59 12.34
CA MET A 1 -23.10 13.93 11.28
C MET A 1 -23.50 12.46 11.03
N LYS A 2 -23.49 11.56 12.01
CA LYS A 2 -23.73 10.10 11.77
C LYS A 2 -25.09 9.74 11.14
N ARG A 3 -26.19 10.42 11.49
CA ARG A 3 -27.53 10.17 10.89
C ARG A 3 -27.63 10.57 9.42
N VAL A 4 -27.07 11.72 9.05
CA VAL A 4 -27.04 12.21 7.67
C VAL A 4 -26.20 11.28 6.79
N LEU A 5 -25.05 10.83 7.29
CA LEU A 5 -24.22 9.83 6.62
C LEU A 5 -24.97 8.51 6.40
N TYR A 6 -25.68 8.01 7.42
CA TYR A 6 -26.47 6.79 7.30
C TYR A 6 -27.60 6.92 6.27
N THR A 7 -28.30 8.06 6.25
CA THR A 7 -29.33 8.33 5.23
C THR A 7 -28.74 8.37 3.82
N ILE A 8 -27.58 9.00 3.63
CA ILE A 8 -26.88 9.02 2.33
C ILE A 8 -26.50 7.60 1.89
N ILE A 9 -25.96 6.79 2.79
CA ILE A 9 -25.58 5.39 2.50
C ILE A 9 -26.81 4.55 2.11
N GLN A 10 -27.93 4.70 2.82
CA GLN A 10 -29.19 4.00 2.51
C GLN A 10 -29.77 4.42 1.16
N CYS A 11 -29.70 5.71 0.82
CA CYS A 11 -30.15 6.21 -0.49
C CYS A 11 -29.27 5.70 -1.63
N ILE A 12 -27.95 5.62 -1.46
CA ILE A 12 -27.02 5.06 -2.45
C ILE A 12 -27.32 3.57 -2.68
N TRP A 13 -27.54 2.82 -1.59
CA TRP A 13 -27.92 1.41 -1.67
C TRP A 13 -29.26 1.19 -2.37
N GLY A 14 -30.28 2.00 -2.06
CA GLY A 14 -31.59 1.91 -2.71
C GLY A 14 -31.57 2.27 -4.20
N LEU A 15 -30.78 3.29 -4.57
CA LEU A 15 -30.57 3.66 -5.97
C LEU A 15 -29.87 2.54 -6.75
N LEU A 16 -28.78 1.99 -6.20
CA LEU A 16 -28.06 0.87 -6.81
C LEU A 16 -28.96 -0.36 -6.99
N GLN A 17 -29.75 -0.71 -5.96
CA GLN A 17 -30.72 -1.81 -6.03
C GLN A 17 -31.75 -1.59 -7.15
N THR A 18 -32.20 -0.36 -7.34
CA THR A 18 -33.19 0.00 -8.37
C THR A 18 -32.59 -0.12 -9.78
N PHE A 19 -31.36 0.36 -10.00
CA PHE A 19 -30.66 0.22 -11.28
C PHE A 19 -30.37 -1.25 -11.62
N ILE A 20 -29.93 -2.04 -10.64
CA ILE A 20 -29.71 -3.49 -10.80
C ILE A 20 -31.03 -4.19 -11.16
N GLY A 21 -32.13 -3.87 -10.46
CA GLY A 21 -33.45 -4.39 -10.75
C GLY A 21 -33.94 -4.04 -12.17
N LEU A 22 -33.72 -2.81 -12.61
CA LEU A 22 -34.06 -2.36 -13.96
C LEU A 22 -33.21 -3.05 -15.04
N ALA A 23 -31.90 -3.21 -14.81
CA ALA A 23 -31.01 -3.92 -15.71
C ALA A 23 -31.43 -5.39 -15.86
N PHE A 24 -31.80 -6.04 -14.75
CA PHE A 24 -32.39 -7.38 -14.78
C PHE A 24 -33.71 -7.40 -15.56
N PHE A 25 -34.62 -6.47 -15.31
CA PHE A 25 -35.87 -6.38 -16.03
C PHE A 25 -35.68 -6.23 -17.55
N ILE A 26 -34.79 -5.33 -17.98
CA ILE A 26 -34.48 -5.12 -19.42
C ILE A 26 -33.87 -6.38 -20.04
N LYS A 27 -32.89 -7.00 -19.36
CA LYS A 27 -32.20 -8.21 -19.85
C LYS A 27 -33.15 -9.40 -19.98
N TYR A 28 -34.15 -9.49 -19.11
CA TYR A 28 -35.06 -10.63 -19.01
C TYR A 28 -36.50 -10.31 -19.43
N ARG A 29 -36.71 -9.20 -20.16
CA ARG A 29 -38.03 -8.76 -20.67
C ARG A 29 -38.80 -9.77 -21.54
N LYS A 30 -38.11 -10.82 -22.01
CA LYS A 30 -38.67 -11.89 -22.85
C LYS A 30 -39.13 -13.10 -22.03
N CYS A 31 -38.91 -13.10 -20.72
CA CYS A 31 -39.36 -14.14 -19.80
C CYS A 31 -40.84 -13.94 -19.44
N GLU A 32 -41.50 -14.99 -18.94
CA GLU A 32 -42.88 -14.89 -18.48
C GLU A 32 -42.93 -14.12 -17.14
N HIS A 33 -43.71 -13.04 -17.10
CA HIS A 33 -43.87 -12.17 -15.95
C HIS A 33 -45.29 -12.24 -15.38
N LYS A 34 -45.43 -12.24 -14.06
CA LYS A 34 -46.69 -12.13 -13.32
C LYS A 34 -46.65 -10.90 -12.42
N VAL A 35 -47.71 -10.11 -12.42
CA VAL A 35 -47.81 -8.95 -11.52
C VAL A 35 -48.50 -9.37 -10.23
N TYR A 36 -47.85 -9.14 -9.09
CA TYR A 36 -48.40 -9.40 -7.76
C TYR A 36 -48.14 -8.21 -6.84
N ARG A 37 -49.21 -7.62 -6.28
CA ARG A 37 -49.15 -6.46 -5.34
C ARG A 37 -48.14 -5.38 -5.77
N CYS A 38 -48.28 -4.89 -7.00
CA CYS A 38 -47.41 -3.87 -7.61
C CYS A 38 -45.94 -4.27 -7.82
N CYS A 39 -45.60 -5.56 -7.67
CA CYS A 39 -44.30 -6.13 -8.00
C CYS A 39 -44.41 -7.01 -9.25
N ILE A 40 -43.36 -7.02 -10.07
CA ILE A 40 -43.22 -7.92 -11.22
C ILE A 40 -42.46 -9.16 -10.77
N ASP A 41 -43.16 -10.28 -10.65
CA ASP A 41 -42.58 -11.60 -10.41
C ASP A 41 -42.22 -12.25 -11.76
N THR A 42 -40.98 -12.68 -11.92
CA THR A 42 -40.50 -13.28 -13.18
C THR A 42 -40.27 -14.76 -12.94
N LYS A 43 -40.86 -15.63 -13.76
CA LYS A 43 -40.59 -17.08 -13.64
C LYS A 43 -39.21 -17.40 -14.20
N TRP A 44 -38.35 -17.98 -13.36
CA TRP A 44 -37.00 -18.39 -13.73
C TRP A 44 -36.88 -19.93 -13.82
N ASP A 45 -36.18 -20.44 -14.83
CA ASP A 45 -35.59 -21.78 -14.74
C ASP A 45 -34.34 -21.72 -13.85
N LEU A 46 -34.59 -21.94 -12.57
CA LEU A 46 -33.68 -21.63 -11.48
C LEU A 46 -32.43 -22.54 -11.46
N LYS A 47 -32.53 -23.77 -11.98
CA LYS A 47 -31.47 -24.80 -11.81
C LYS A 47 -30.22 -24.53 -12.65
N GLY A 48 -30.35 -24.15 -13.93
CA GLY A 48 -29.21 -23.93 -14.82
C GLY A 48 -28.51 -22.58 -14.63
N VAL A 49 -29.29 -21.53 -14.30
CA VAL A 49 -28.79 -20.16 -14.16
C VAL A 49 -28.09 -19.96 -12.81
N ILE A 50 -28.62 -20.54 -11.72
CA ILE A 50 -27.99 -20.46 -10.40
C ILE A 50 -26.64 -21.18 -10.41
N MET A 51 -26.54 -22.36 -11.01
CA MET A 51 -25.30 -23.15 -11.01
C MET A 51 -24.15 -22.45 -11.74
N LYS A 52 -24.41 -21.82 -12.90
CA LYS A 52 -23.41 -21.01 -13.63
C LYS A 52 -23.04 -19.71 -12.91
N LYS A 53 -23.99 -19.04 -12.26
CA LYS A 53 -23.73 -17.79 -11.52
C LYS A 53 -22.99 -18.03 -10.21
N ILE A 54 -23.33 -19.10 -9.47
CA ILE A 54 -22.59 -19.54 -8.29
C ILE A 54 -21.19 -19.96 -8.70
N LEU A 55 -21.02 -20.73 -9.77
CA LEU A 55 -19.69 -21.10 -10.27
C LEU A 55 -18.85 -19.87 -10.65
N CYS A 56 -19.42 -18.90 -11.37
CA CYS A 56 -18.73 -17.64 -11.69
C CYS A 56 -18.38 -16.85 -10.42
N LEU A 57 -19.30 -16.72 -9.46
CA LEU A 57 -19.06 -15.99 -8.22
C LEU A 57 -17.95 -16.67 -7.40
N VAL A 58 -17.97 -17.99 -7.28
CA VAL A 58 -16.95 -18.78 -6.58
C VAL A 58 -15.58 -18.63 -7.26
N MET A 59 -15.51 -18.70 -8.60
CA MET A 59 -14.26 -18.44 -9.33
C MET A 59 -13.75 -17.01 -9.15
N CYS A 60 -14.64 -16.00 -9.18
CA CYS A 60 -14.26 -14.60 -8.93
C CYS A 60 -13.74 -14.41 -7.50
N VAL A 61 -14.36 -15.05 -6.51
CA VAL A 61 -13.89 -15.01 -5.11
C VAL A 61 -12.53 -15.70 -4.96
N PHE A 62 -12.29 -16.85 -5.62
CA PHE A 62 -10.98 -17.49 -5.64
C PHE A 62 -9.89 -16.65 -6.35
N LEU A 63 -10.24 -15.91 -7.40
CA LEU A 63 -9.32 -14.95 -8.04
C LEU A 63 -8.95 -13.79 -7.11
N VAL A 64 -9.91 -13.28 -6.34
CA VAL A 64 -9.68 -12.19 -5.38
C VAL A 64 -8.87 -12.68 -4.16
N ILE A 65 -9.07 -13.93 -3.72
CA ILE A 65 -8.30 -14.53 -2.61
C ILE A 65 -6.89 -14.94 -3.06
N GLY A 66 -6.72 -15.36 -4.32
CA GLY A 66 -5.41 -15.75 -4.87
C GLY A 66 -4.43 -14.58 -5.08
N LEU A 67 -4.92 -13.34 -5.14
CA LEU A 67 -4.10 -12.13 -5.22
C LEU A 67 -3.64 -11.61 -3.85
N SER A 68 -4.21 -12.13 -2.75
CA SER A 68 -3.83 -11.75 -1.38
C SER A 68 -2.70 -12.62 -0.81
N ALA A 69 -2.08 -13.47 -1.64
CA ALA A 69 -1.05 -14.43 -1.25
C ALA A 69 0.33 -14.18 -1.91
N CYS A 70 0.60 -12.94 -2.36
CA CYS A 70 1.98 -12.48 -2.51
C CYS A 70 2.52 -12.09 -1.13
N GLY A 71 2.68 -13.08 -0.25
CA GLY A 71 3.18 -12.91 1.12
C GLY A 71 4.28 -13.92 1.40
N GLY A 72 5.21 -14.08 0.45
CA GLY A 72 6.24 -15.11 0.46
C GLY A 72 7.64 -14.60 0.11
N ASP A 73 7.85 -13.29 0.07
CA ASP A 73 9.18 -12.71 -0.04
C ASP A 73 9.50 -12.13 1.36
N SER A 74 10.35 -12.84 2.09
CA SER A 74 10.87 -12.38 3.37
C SER A 74 11.83 -11.23 3.10
N GLY A 75 11.35 -9.98 3.16
CA GLY A 75 12.20 -8.80 2.99
C GLY A 75 13.29 -8.71 4.06
N GLY A 76 13.87 -7.53 4.22
CA GLY A 76 15.07 -7.38 5.03
C GLY A 76 14.86 -7.62 6.52
N ASP A 77 15.82 -8.24 7.18
CA ASP A 77 15.80 -8.44 8.63
C ASP A 77 16.12 -7.13 9.35
N ILE A 78 15.14 -6.58 10.07
CA ILE A 78 15.29 -5.36 10.89
C ILE A 78 15.45 -5.67 12.39
N SER A 79 15.53 -6.94 12.81
CA SER A 79 15.53 -7.33 14.23
C SER A 79 16.74 -6.86 15.03
N LYS A 80 17.81 -6.42 14.35
CA LYS A 80 19.10 -5.99 14.94
C LYS A 80 19.39 -4.52 14.73
N VAL A 81 18.44 -3.75 14.20
CA VAL A 81 18.65 -2.34 13.90
C VAL A 81 18.99 -1.57 15.18
N LYS A 82 20.00 -0.71 15.06
CA LYS A 82 20.36 0.27 16.07
C LYS A 82 20.15 1.66 15.48
N THR A 83 19.74 2.57 16.34
CA THR A 83 19.69 3.99 16.03
C THR A 83 20.52 4.75 17.06
N HIS A 84 20.91 5.96 16.71
CA HIS A 84 21.47 6.91 17.65
C HIS A 84 20.96 8.31 17.32
N ASP A 85 20.78 9.11 18.36
CA ASP A 85 20.27 10.47 18.21
C ASP A 85 21.34 11.37 17.58
N VAL A 86 20.94 12.11 16.56
CA VAL A 86 21.73 13.16 15.92
C VAL A 86 20.99 14.46 16.12
N ASP A 87 21.68 15.47 16.65
CA ASP A 87 21.08 16.79 16.89
C ASP A 87 20.62 17.42 15.57
N SER A 88 19.47 18.08 15.61
CA SER A 88 18.88 18.77 14.46
C SER A 88 18.23 20.09 14.92
N GLU A 89 18.50 21.15 14.18
CA GLU A 89 17.82 22.44 14.28
C GLU A 89 16.60 22.52 13.34
N ILE A 90 16.55 21.65 12.33
CA ILE A 90 15.52 21.64 11.28
C ILE A 90 14.37 20.68 11.60
N TYR A 91 14.70 19.48 12.10
CA TYR A 91 13.76 18.39 12.34
C TYR A 91 13.59 18.11 13.83
N SER A 92 12.35 17.85 14.24
CA SER A 92 12.10 17.30 15.56
C SER A 92 12.50 15.83 15.63
N ALA A 93 12.70 15.31 16.84
CA ALA A 93 12.92 13.88 17.05
C ALA A 93 11.77 13.03 16.46
N ASP A 94 10.52 13.50 16.53
CA ASP A 94 9.37 12.81 15.94
C ASP A 94 9.44 12.78 14.41
N ASP A 95 9.93 13.85 13.78
CA ASP A 95 10.13 13.88 12.32
C ASP A 95 11.17 12.85 11.88
N ILE A 96 12.31 12.80 12.58
CA ILE A 96 13.39 11.84 12.32
C ILE A 96 12.92 10.40 12.54
N ASN A 97 12.28 10.14 13.69
CA ASN A 97 11.76 8.81 14.01
C ASN A 97 10.73 8.36 12.98
N SER A 98 9.86 9.26 12.49
CA SER A 98 8.89 8.91 11.45
C SER A 98 9.54 8.62 10.09
N ALA A 99 10.70 9.20 9.79
CA ALA A 99 11.49 8.88 8.60
C ALA A 99 12.16 7.50 8.74
N VAL A 100 12.77 7.23 9.91
CA VAL A 100 13.34 5.91 10.24
C VAL A 100 12.27 4.82 10.12
N ASP A 101 11.11 5.03 10.74
CA ASP A 101 9.94 4.14 10.64
C ASP A 101 9.48 3.90 9.20
N THR A 102 9.72 4.85 8.29
CA THR A 102 9.38 4.71 6.88
C THR A 102 10.38 3.81 6.16
N ILE A 103 11.67 3.98 6.45
CA ILE A 103 12.73 3.13 5.88
C ILE A 103 12.73 1.72 6.47
N GLU A 104 12.47 1.54 7.76
CA GLU A 104 12.37 0.19 8.33
C GLU A 104 11.26 -0.64 7.66
N LYS A 105 10.11 -0.01 7.36
CA LYS A 105 9.02 -0.67 6.61
C LYS A 105 9.40 -0.98 5.16
N GLU A 106 10.11 -0.06 4.51
CA GLU A 106 10.65 -0.29 3.16
C GLU A 106 11.64 -1.45 3.14
N PHE A 107 12.56 -1.47 4.13
CA PHE A 107 13.57 -2.50 4.28
C PHE A 107 12.95 -3.88 4.52
N ASP A 108 12.05 -3.98 5.51
CA ASP A 108 11.31 -5.20 5.86
C ASP A 108 10.47 -5.75 4.69
N ALA A 109 10.00 -4.88 3.79
CA ALA A 109 9.20 -5.30 2.64
C ALA A 109 10.05 -5.73 1.43
N ASN A 110 11.12 -4.99 1.13
CA ASN A 110 11.74 -5.05 -0.21
C ASN A 110 13.21 -5.51 -0.20
N TRP A 111 13.89 -5.55 0.95
CA TRP A 111 15.33 -5.80 1.03
C TRP A 111 15.68 -7.25 1.41
N ASN A 112 15.08 -8.21 0.69
CA ASN A 112 15.29 -9.65 0.89
C ASN A 112 16.79 -9.98 0.97
N GLY A 113 17.17 -10.91 1.86
CA GLY A 113 18.57 -11.32 2.03
C GLY A 113 19.49 -10.26 2.64
N CYS A 114 18.95 -9.12 3.07
CA CYS A 114 19.70 -8.08 3.78
C CYS A 114 19.34 -8.06 5.27
N THR A 115 20.26 -7.63 6.12
CA THR A 115 20.05 -7.42 7.56
C THR A 115 20.45 -6.01 7.93
N LEU A 116 19.48 -5.18 8.33
CA LEU A 116 19.72 -3.81 8.78
C LEU A 116 20.34 -3.83 10.19
N THR A 117 21.51 -3.20 10.32
CA THR A 117 22.28 -3.18 11.58
C THR A 117 22.29 -1.82 12.25
N GLU A 118 22.19 -0.75 11.46
CA GLU A 118 22.17 0.62 11.94
C GLU A 118 21.40 1.52 10.97
N ILE A 119 20.64 2.48 11.50
CA ILE A 119 20.03 3.57 10.74
C ILE A 119 19.95 4.83 11.61
N TYR A 120 20.31 5.98 11.06
CA TYR A 120 20.29 7.26 11.77
C TYR A 120 20.18 8.44 10.82
N TYR A 121 19.84 9.60 11.37
CA TYR A 121 19.74 10.84 10.62
C TYR A 121 21.10 11.36 10.17
N ALA A 122 21.25 11.74 8.89
CA ALA A 122 22.54 12.16 8.34
C ALA A 122 23.03 13.53 8.86
N GLY A 123 22.15 14.33 9.47
CA GLY A 123 22.42 15.68 9.94
C GLY A 123 21.95 16.77 8.98
N ASP A 124 21.70 17.96 9.53
CA ASP A 124 21.11 19.11 8.82
C ASP A 124 21.95 19.56 7.62
N ASP A 125 23.26 19.70 7.83
CA ASP A 125 24.20 20.13 6.80
C ASP A 125 24.21 19.14 5.61
N TYR A 126 24.18 17.84 5.91
CA TYR A 126 24.18 16.80 4.87
C TYR A 126 22.90 16.82 4.06
N CYS A 127 21.73 17.00 4.70
CA CYS A 127 20.45 17.02 4.00
C CYS A 127 20.31 18.22 3.05
N THR A 128 20.96 19.33 3.35
CA THR A 128 20.93 20.54 2.51
C THR A 128 21.47 20.28 1.11
N ASP A 129 22.45 19.39 0.96
CA ASP A 129 23.02 19.00 -0.34
C ASP A 129 22.03 18.20 -1.22
N PHE A 130 20.92 17.71 -0.64
CA PHE A 130 19.91 16.90 -1.32
C PHE A 130 18.62 17.67 -1.64
N GLN A 131 18.59 19.00 -1.45
CA GLN A 131 17.38 19.81 -1.66
C GLN A 131 16.77 19.65 -3.07
N GLU A 132 17.60 19.36 -4.08
CA GLU A 132 17.14 19.10 -5.45
C GLU A 132 16.15 17.93 -5.56
N PHE A 133 16.22 16.96 -4.65
CA PHE A 133 15.29 15.84 -4.62
C PHE A 133 13.89 16.27 -4.20
N ALA A 134 13.75 17.20 -3.25
CA ALA A 134 12.45 17.77 -2.91
C ALA A 134 11.88 18.57 -4.09
N ASP A 135 12.70 19.40 -4.73
CA ASP A 135 12.29 20.26 -5.84
C ASP A 135 11.75 19.46 -7.04
N ARG A 136 12.46 18.38 -7.43
CA ARG A 136 12.05 17.52 -8.56
C ARG A 136 10.83 16.65 -8.27
N ASN A 137 10.53 16.40 -6.98
CA ASN A 137 9.40 15.57 -6.55
C ASN A 137 8.20 16.39 -6.07
N ASN A 138 8.19 17.71 -6.31
CA ASN A 138 7.12 18.63 -5.86
C ASN A 138 6.86 18.53 -4.35
N ALA A 139 7.92 18.38 -3.57
CA ALA A 139 7.90 18.29 -2.11
C ALA A 139 8.47 19.57 -1.48
N ASP A 140 8.23 19.75 -0.19
CA ASP A 140 8.68 20.94 0.56
C ASP A 140 9.95 20.65 1.37
N GLU A 141 10.18 19.39 1.75
CA GLU A 141 11.23 18.96 2.66
C GLU A 141 11.91 17.69 2.15
N VAL A 142 13.23 17.56 2.38
CA VAL A 142 14.04 16.36 2.14
C VAL A 142 14.79 15.97 3.42
N ILE A 143 14.77 14.69 3.76
CA ILE A 143 15.54 14.14 4.86
C ILE A 143 16.36 12.96 4.33
N VAL A 144 17.61 12.87 4.78
CA VAL A 144 18.51 11.77 4.43
C VAL A 144 18.83 10.97 5.68
N LEU A 145 18.67 9.65 5.59
CA LEU A 145 19.13 8.71 6.60
C LEU A 145 20.35 7.95 6.07
N LEU A 146 21.29 7.65 6.97
CA LEU A 146 22.40 6.77 6.70
C LEU A 146 22.14 5.42 7.35
N SER A 147 22.45 4.35 6.64
CA SER A 147 22.35 3.00 7.20
C SER A 147 23.60 2.16 6.99
N SER A 148 23.70 1.12 7.81
CA SER A 148 24.63 0.02 7.64
C SER A 148 23.87 -1.30 7.65
N PHE A 149 24.15 -2.17 6.68
CA PHE A 149 23.48 -3.46 6.54
C PHE A 149 24.40 -4.52 5.92
N ASP A 150 24.12 -5.77 6.27
CA ASP A 150 24.80 -6.94 5.71
C ASP A 150 23.96 -7.56 4.60
N VAL A 151 24.62 -8.07 3.57
CA VAL A 151 24.01 -8.79 2.44
C VAL A 151 24.45 -10.25 2.50
N ASP A 152 23.50 -11.16 2.50
CA ASP A 152 23.77 -12.59 2.54
C ASP A 152 24.32 -13.11 1.19
N SER A 153 24.43 -14.44 1.07
CA SER A 153 24.95 -15.08 -0.15
C SER A 153 24.07 -14.93 -1.39
N SER A 154 22.81 -14.47 -1.25
CA SER A 154 21.90 -14.26 -2.38
C SER A 154 22.21 -12.99 -3.17
N GLY A 155 22.81 -11.97 -2.53
CA GLY A 155 22.99 -10.64 -3.14
C GLY A 155 21.69 -9.82 -3.21
N GLY A 156 20.69 -10.18 -2.40
CA GLY A 156 19.36 -9.59 -2.45
C GLY A 156 18.63 -9.91 -3.75
N ASP A 157 18.24 -8.88 -4.49
CA ASP A 157 17.63 -9.01 -5.82
C ASP A 157 18.65 -9.13 -6.97
N GLY A 158 19.95 -9.15 -6.63
CA GLY A 158 21.07 -9.19 -7.57
C GLY A 158 21.70 -7.82 -7.87
N SER A 159 21.19 -6.73 -7.29
CA SER A 159 21.81 -5.40 -7.38
C SER A 159 22.95 -5.17 -6.39
N LEU A 160 23.03 -6.00 -5.34
CA LEU A 160 24.00 -5.89 -4.26
C LEU A 160 25.06 -6.99 -4.34
N ASN A 161 26.25 -6.71 -3.81
CA ASN A 161 27.32 -7.70 -3.75
C ASN A 161 27.02 -8.75 -2.66
N PRO A 162 26.97 -10.05 -2.99
CA PRO A 162 26.75 -11.09 -1.98
C PRO A 162 27.86 -11.14 -0.92
N ASN A 163 27.51 -11.50 0.31
CA ASN A 163 28.43 -11.63 1.45
C ASN A 163 29.24 -10.36 1.73
N SER A 164 28.59 -9.20 1.69
CA SER A 164 29.24 -7.90 1.91
C SER A 164 28.48 -7.04 2.91
N THR A 165 29.15 -6.00 3.39
CA THR A 165 28.57 -5.01 4.30
C THR A 165 28.60 -3.65 3.62
N TYR A 166 27.45 -2.99 3.61
CA TYR A 166 27.30 -1.61 3.14
C TYR A 166 27.24 -0.69 4.36
N ASN A 167 27.94 0.44 4.31
CA ASN A 167 28.00 1.41 5.39
C ASN A 167 27.76 2.81 4.83
N ASN A 168 27.08 3.66 5.58
CA ASN A 168 26.70 5.01 5.13
C ASN A 168 25.90 4.98 3.83
N TRP A 169 25.03 3.99 3.67
CA TRP A 169 24.11 3.92 2.54
C TRP A 169 23.03 4.99 2.70
N ASN A 170 22.82 5.81 1.68
CA ASN A 170 21.83 6.89 1.74
C ASN A 170 20.42 6.35 1.53
N TRP A 171 19.49 6.89 2.30
CA TRP A 171 18.05 6.81 2.06
C TRP A 171 17.50 8.21 1.95
N ILE A 172 16.94 8.55 0.79
CA ILE A 172 16.45 9.89 0.51
C ILE A 172 14.93 9.84 0.58
N LEU A 173 14.38 10.60 1.53
CA LEU A 173 12.95 10.75 1.70
C LEU A 173 12.53 12.20 1.51
N VAL A 174 11.36 12.39 0.93
CA VAL A 174 10.76 13.72 0.76
C VAL A 174 9.36 13.75 1.35
N ARG A 175 8.88 14.94 1.69
CA ARG A 175 7.47 15.16 2.05
C ARG A 175 7.02 16.57 1.67
N THR A 176 5.72 16.72 1.50
CA THR A 176 5.09 18.04 1.60
C THR A 176 5.00 18.45 3.07
N LYS A 177 4.90 19.75 3.34
CA LYS A 177 4.96 20.32 4.68
C LYS A 177 3.88 19.74 5.59
N GLY A 178 4.31 19.05 6.65
CA GLY A 178 3.43 18.35 7.59
C GLY A 178 2.75 17.08 7.04
N GLY A 179 3.19 16.62 5.86
CA GLY A 179 2.81 15.36 5.25
C GLY A 179 3.61 14.17 5.81
N LYS A 180 3.44 13.01 5.19
CA LYS A 180 4.21 11.81 5.51
C LYS A 180 5.46 11.74 4.66
N TRP A 181 6.54 11.19 5.23
CA TRP A 181 7.74 10.86 4.47
C TRP A 181 7.46 9.83 3.38
N GLN A 182 8.10 10.04 2.24
CA GLN A 182 8.07 9.16 1.08
C GLN A 182 9.51 8.86 0.69
N HIS A 183 9.91 7.59 0.76
CA HIS A 183 11.16 7.13 0.19
C HIS A 183 11.11 7.29 -1.34
N ILE A 184 12.13 7.92 -1.91
CA ILE A 184 12.20 8.20 -3.35
C ILE A 184 13.46 7.66 -4.02
N ASP A 185 14.56 7.54 -3.27
CA ASP A 185 15.84 7.06 -3.80
C ASP A 185 16.76 6.58 -2.68
N HIS A 186 17.78 5.79 -3.04
CA HIS A 186 18.77 5.25 -2.12
C HIS A 186 20.08 4.86 -2.84
N GLY A 187 21.20 4.86 -2.12
CA GLY A 187 22.50 4.47 -2.70
C GLY A 187 23.69 5.31 -2.25
N TYR A 188 24.77 5.25 -3.03
CA TYR A 188 25.97 6.07 -2.87
C TYR A 188 26.04 7.21 -3.89
#